data_AF-A0A377ZCW8-F1
#
_entry.id   AF-A0A377ZCW8-F1
#
_cell.length_a   1.000
_cell.length_b   1.000
_cell.length_c   1.000
_cell.angle_alpha   90.00
_cell.angle_beta   90.00
_cell.angle_gamma   90.00
#
_symmetry.space_group_name_H-M   'P 1'
#
loop_
_entity.id
_entity.type
_entity.pdbx_description
1 polymer ?
#
loop_
_entity_poly.entity_id
_entity_poly.type
_entity_poly.pdbx_seq_one_letter_code
_entity_poly.pdbx_strand_id
1 'polypeptide(L)'
;MVKTLIRRLLKTIAAAISRWVSAMRCLSPVMFPVLHQLLGQTLITTDGKTLLGADDKAGIAEIMTALATLQAKNIPHGDIRVAFTPDEEVGKGAKHFDVEAFDARWAYTVDGGGVGELEFENFNAASVTIKIVGNNVHHGTAKGVMVNALSLAARIHAEVPADEAPETTEGYEGFLSPHQHERQRRSGRDALHHPRF
;
A
#
# COMPACT_ATOMS: atom_id res chain seq x y z
N MET A 1 -4.85 45.96 -10.24
CA MET A 1 -3.46 45.54 -10.48
C MET A 1 -3.12 44.40 -9.52
N VAL A 2 -3.58 43.19 -9.84
CA VAL A 2 -2.99 41.87 -9.51
C VAL A 2 -3.40 40.97 -10.69
N LYS A 3 -2.87 41.32 -11.86
CA LYS A 3 -2.87 40.45 -13.03
C LYS A 3 -1.61 39.60 -12.90
N THR A 4 -1.70 38.32 -13.25
CA THR A 4 -0.60 37.32 -13.33
C THR A 4 -0.50 36.36 -12.12
N LEU A 5 -1.49 35.49 -11.95
CA LEU A 5 -1.25 34.15 -11.42
C LEU A 5 -2.43 33.24 -11.80
N ILE A 6 -2.13 31.99 -12.15
CA ILE A 6 -3.09 30.91 -12.47
C ILE A 6 -3.62 30.95 -13.92
N ARG A 7 -2.72 30.72 -14.88
CA ARG A 7 -3.07 30.09 -16.15
C ARG A 7 -2.46 28.68 -16.14
N ARG A 8 -3.30 27.67 -16.39
CA ARG A 8 -3.00 26.23 -16.51
C ARG A 8 -2.62 25.53 -15.21
N LEU A 9 -3.60 24.91 -14.57
CA LEU A 9 -3.35 23.93 -13.53
C LEU A 9 -4.20 22.67 -13.80
N LEU A 10 -3.47 21.57 -13.98
CA LEU A 10 -3.77 20.20 -13.56
C LEU A 10 -5.09 19.59 -14.03
N LYS A 11 -4.99 18.78 -15.10
CA LYS A 11 -5.80 17.56 -15.23
C LYS A 11 -4.96 16.47 -15.86
N THR A 12 -5.05 15.31 -15.22
CA THR A 12 -4.62 13.98 -15.65
C THR A 12 -3.15 13.64 -15.37
N ILE A 13 -2.97 12.47 -14.74
CA ILE A 13 -1.74 11.68 -14.49
C ILE A 13 -1.26 11.71 -13.03
N ALA A 14 -1.82 10.81 -12.22
CA ALA A 14 -1.24 10.40 -10.93
C ALA A 14 -1.17 8.87 -10.72
N ALA A 15 -1.75 8.02 -11.58
CA ALA A 15 -1.46 6.58 -11.54
C ALA A 15 -0.43 6.19 -12.59
N ALA A 16 0.84 6.22 -12.19
CA ALA A 16 1.82 5.19 -12.56
C ALA A 16 3.14 5.56 -11.89
N ILE A 17 3.77 4.56 -11.28
CA ILE A 17 5.18 4.54 -10.83
C ILE A 17 5.37 4.91 -9.35
N SER A 18 4.94 3.99 -8.49
CA SER A 18 5.57 3.78 -7.18
C SER A 18 6.14 2.36 -7.12
N ARG A 19 7.48 2.26 -7.25
CA ARG A 19 8.42 1.34 -6.54
C ARG A 19 9.60 0.82 -7.37
N TRP A 20 10.69 0.57 -6.61
CA TRP A 20 11.95 -0.13 -6.87
C TRP A 20 13.15 0.61 -7.45
N VAL A 21 14.17 0.77 -6.59
CA VAL A 21 15.49 1.39 -6.80
C VAL A 21 16.44 0.35 -7.38
N SER A 22 16.87 0.53 -8.62
CA SER A 22 18.29 0.61 -9.01
C SER A 22 18.41 0.84 -10.52
N ALA A 23 19.41 1.62 -10.93
CA ALA A 23 19.83 1.94 -12.30
C ALA A 23 18.87 2.78 -13.18
N MET A 24 19.23 4.06 -13.37
CA MET A 24 18.85 4.94 -14.49
C MET A 24 17.41 4.78 -14.99
N ARG A 25 16.45 5.25 -14.18
CA ARG A 25 15.01 5.14 -14.43
C ARG A 25 14.56 6.04 -15.58
N CYS A 26 14.61 5.53 -16.79
CA CYS A 26 13.93 6.13 -17.93
C CYS A 26 12.47 5.67 -17.94
N LEU A 27 11.51 6.60 -18.07
CA LEU A 27 10.14 6.25 -18.42
C LEU A 27 10.14 5.69 -19.85
N SER A 28 9.94 4.38 -19.96
CA SER A 28 9.93 3.67 -21.24
C SER A 28 8.54 3.10 -21.52
N PRO A 29 7.94 3.37 -22.68
CA PRO A 29 6.69 2.74 -23.11
C PRO A 29 6.79 1.20 -23.20
N VAL A 30 8.01 0.65 -23.31
CA VAL A 30 8.24 -0.81 -23.28
C VAL A 30 8.01 -1.38 -21.87
N MET A 31 8.46 -0.66 -20.84
CA MET A 31 8.31 -1.06 -19.44
C MET A 31 6.91 -0.74 -18.90
N PHE A 32 6.31 0.34 -19.40
CA PHE A 32 5.01 0.82 -18.96
C PHE A 32 4.10 1.01 -20.18
N PRO A 33 3.41 -0.06 -20.64
CA PRO A 33 2.56 0.00 -21.83
C PRO A 33 1.47 1.08 -21.76
N VAL A 34 1.01 1.43 -20.56
CA VAL A 34 0.04 2.51 -20.31
C VAL A 34 0.47 3.85 -20.90
N LEU A 35 1.77 4.12 -21.06
CA LEU A 35 2.27 5.37 -21.65
C LEU A 35 1.81 5.56 -23.10
N HIS A 36 1.53 4.48 -23.83
CA HIS A 36 0.98 4.59 -25.19
C HIS A 36 -0.43 5.21 -25.22
N GLN A 37 -1.17 5.15 -24.11
CA GLN A 37 -2.50 5.73 -23.98
C GLN A 37 -2.45 7.22 -23.62
N LEU A 38 -1.28 7.75 -23.25
CA LEU A 38 -1.08 9.12 -22.77
C LEU A 38 -0.49 10.05 -23.83
N LEU A 39 -0.46 9.64 -25.09
CA LEU A 39 0.03 10.46 -26.20
C LEU A 39 -0.78 11.77 -26.31
N GLY A 40 -0.07 12.89 -26.42
CA GLY A 40 -0.67 14.23 -26.47
C GLY A 40 -1.02 14.83 -25.10
N GLN A 41 -0.84 14.08 -24.01
CA GLN A 41 -1.04 14.58 -22.65
C GLN A 41 0.25 15.22 -22.09
N THR A 42 0.10 16.03 -21.04
CA THR A 42 1.25 16.63 -20.34
C THR A 42 1.64 15.76 -19.15
N LEU A 43 2.80 15.11 -19.23
CA LEU A 43 3.34 14.30 -18.14
C LEU A 43 4.16 15.18 -17.18
N ILE A 44 3.90 15.05 -15.88
CA ILE A 44 4.72 15.61 -14.82
C ILE A 44 5.50 14.45 -14.19
N THR A 45 6.83 14.56 -14.15
CA THR A 45 7.72 13.49 -13.72
C THR A 45 8.73 14.01 -12.70
N THR A 46 9.41 13.09 -12.00
CA THR A 46 10.53 13.45 -11.13
C THR A 46 11.83 13.54 -11.90
N ASP A 47 12.89 14.01 -11.25
CA ASP A 47 14.26 13.93 -11.75
C ASP A 47 14.88 12.52 -11.60
N GLY A 48 14.08 11.53 -11.18
CA GLY A 48 14.50 10.16 -10.92
C GLY A 48 15.18 9.94 -9.57
N LYS A 49 15.45 10.99 -8.77
CA LYS A 49 16.10 10.86 -7.45
C LYS A 49 15.12 10.74 -6.29
N THR A 50 13.90 11.22 -6.49
CA THR A 50 12.83 11.21 -5.48
C THR A 50 11.51 10.71 -6.07
N LEU A 51 10.53 10.47 -5.18
CA LEU A 51 9.14 10.25 -5.58
C LEU A 51 8.47 11.59 -5.90
N LEU A 52 7.44 11.55 -6.75
CA LEU A 52 6.69 12.76 -7.14
C LEU A 52 5.78 13.23 -6.00
N GLY A 53 5.19 12.27 -5.28
CA GLY A 53 4.13 12.52 -4.30
C GLY A 53 2.82 12.93 -4.97
N ALA A 54 2.54 12.41 -6.18
CA ALA A 54 1.24 12.60 -6.83
C ALA A 54 0.14 11.93 -5.99
N ASP A 55 0.42 10.72 -5.51
CA ASP A 55 -0.22 10.11 -4.35
C ASP A 55 0.25 10.83 -3.06
N ASP A 56 -0.60 11.59 -2.35
CA ASP A 56 -1.96 12.07 -2.72
C ASP A 56 -2.00 13.61 -2.92
N LYS A 57 -0.89 14.24 -3.31
CA LYS A 57 -0.88 15.70 -3.54
C LYS A 57 -1.65 16.11 -4.80
N ALA A 58 -1.88 15.18 -5.74
CA ALA A 58 -2.74 15.39 -6.89
C ALA A 58 -4.19 15.58 -6.43
N GLY A 59 -4.73 14.67 -5.61
CA GLY A 59 -6.06 14.77 -5.04
C GLY A 59 -6.27 16.07 -4.25
N ILE A 60 -5.30 16.42 -3.39
CA ILE A 60 -5.32 17.70 -2.65
C ILE A 60 -5.40 18.90 -3.61
N ALA A 61 -4.57 18.93 -4.65
CA ALA A 61 -4.55 20.03 -5.60
C ALA A 61 -5.88 20.13 -6.39
N GLU A 62 -6.48 19.00 -6.72
CA GLU A 62 -7.77 18.90 -7.40
C GLU A 62 -8.92 19.42 -6.52
N ILE A 63 -8.97 19.00 -5.25
CA ILE A 63 -9.96 19.48 -4.26
C ILE A 63 -9.86 21.00 -4.11
N MET A 64 -8.66 21.53 -3.88
CA MET A 64 -8.45 22.97 -3.70
C MET A 64 -8.85 23.76 -4.96
N THR A 65 -8.55 23.23 -6.15
CA THR A 65 -8.92 23.86 -7.43
C THR A 65 -10.43 23.82 -7.65
N ALA A 66 -11.11 22.74 -7.27
CA ALA A 66 -12.56 22.62 -7.36
C ALA A 66 -13.25 23.66 -6.46
N LEU A 67 -12.84 23.77 -5.19
CA LEU A 67 -13.37 24.77 -4.26
C LEU A 67 -13.17 26.20 -4.78
N ALA A 68 -11.97 26.53 -5.25
CA ALA A 68 -11.68 27.84 -5.82
C ALA A 68 -12.54 28.14 -7.06
N THR A 69 -12.80 27.14 -7.89
CA THR A 69 -13.64 27.27 -9.09
C THR A 69 -15.11 27.48 -8.75
N LEU A 70 -15.63 26.73 -7.77
CA LEU A 70 -17.02 26.86 -7.30
C LEU A 70 -17.27 28.28 -6.79
N GLN A 71 -16.35 28.82 -5.98
CA GLN A 71 -16.41 30.18 -5.48
C GLN A 71 -16.29 31.23 -6.60
N ALA A 72 -15.26 31.11 -7.44
CA ALA A 72 -14.99 32.10 -8.50
C ALA A 72 -16.11 32.20 -9.55
N LYS A 73 -16.80 31.08 -9.81
CA LYS A 73 -17.91 31.02 -10.78
C LYS A 73 -19.28 31.14 -10.12
N ASN A 74 -19.35 31.25 -8.79
CA ASN A 74 -20.59 31.27 -8.01
C ASN A 74 -21.54 30.13 -8.41
N ILE A 75 -21.00 28.91 -8.52
CA ILE A 75 -21.77 27.73 -8.92
C ILE A 75 -22.61 27.29 -7.71
N PRO A 76 -23.94 27.11 -7.84
CA PRO A 76 -24.76 26.62 -6.74
C PRO A 76 -24.34 25.21 -6.31
N HIS A 77 -24.17 25.01 -5.01
CA HIS A 77 -23.85 23.72 -4.41
C HIS A 77 -24.45 23.63 -2.99
N GLY A 78 -24.59 22.41 -2.47
CA GLY A 78 -24.89 22.18 -1.05
C GLY A 78 -23.66 22.39 -0.17
N ASP A 79 -23.73 21.99 1.08
CA ASP A 79 -22.57 22.05 1.97
C ASP A 79 -21.48 21.07 1.49
N ILE A 80 -20.24 21.56 1.42
CA ILE A 80 -19.07 20.77 1.03
C ILE A 80 -18.13 20.71 2.22
N ARG A 81 -17.89 19.49 2.71
CA ARG A 81 -16.94 19.19 3.78
C ARG A 81 -15.65 18.65 3.16
N VAL A 82 -14.50 19.15 3.63
CA VAL A 82 -13.18 18.73 3.16
C VAL A 82 -12.30 18.44 4.36
N ALA A 83 -11.60 17.31 4.32
CA ALA A 83 -10.62 16.93 5.32
C ALA A 83 -9.36 16.41 4.62
N PHE A 84 -8.21 16.64 5.26
CA PHE A 84 -6.92 16.11 4.82
C PHE A 84 -6.34 15.29 5.98
N THR A 85 -6.14 14.00 5.75
CA THR A 85 -5.71 13.06 6.80
C THR A 85 -4.19 12.92 6.83
N PRO A 86 -3.56 12.86 8.01
CA PRO A 86 -2.15 12.48 8.15
C PRO A 86 -1.99 10.96 8.07
N ASP A 87 -0.77 10.45 7.88
CA ASP A 87 -0.41 9.04 8.15
C ASP A 87 -1.28 7.95 7.47
N GLU A 88 -1.85 8.23 6.29
CA GLU A 88 -2.55 7.23 5.47
C GLU A 88 -1.61 6.07 5.12
N GLU A 89 -0.45 6.40 4.55
CA GLU A 89 0.58 5.48 4.02
C GLU A 89 1.17 4.50 5.06
N VAL A 90 0.88 4.71 6.34
CA VAL A 90 1.27 3.84 7.47
C VAL A 90 0.07 3.19 8.18
N GLY A 91 -1.10 3.21 7.53
CA GLY A 91 -2.34 2.58 7.97
C GLY A 91 -3.03 3.30 9.13
N LYS A 92 -2.80 4.61 9.32
CA LYS A 92 -3.33 5.37 10.47
C LYS A 92 -4.22 6.54 10.09
N GLY A 93 -4.39 6.84 8.80
CA GLY A 93 -5.09 8.06 8.37
C GLY A 93 -6.53 8.20 8.86
N ALA A 94 -7.27 7.09 8.91
CA ALA A 94 -8.63 7.08 9.43
C ALA A 94 -8.72 6.85 10.95
N LYS A 95 -7.62 6.51 11.63
CA LYS A 95 -7.65 6.03 13.02
C LYS A 95 -8.18 7.07 14.02
N HIS A 96 -7.93 8.34 13.75
CA HIS A 96 -8.32 9.47 14.58
C HIS A 96 -9.27 10.42 13.86
N PHE A 97 -9.93 9.94 12.79
CA PHE A 97 -10.86 10.75 12.03
C PHE A 97 -12.18 10.89 12.79
N ASP A 98 -12.53 12.13 13.14
CA ASP A 98 -13.79 12.43 13.83
C ASP A 98 -14.93 12.53 12.81
N VAL A 99 -15.66 11.42 12.66
CA VAL A 99 -16.79 11.31 11.71
C VAL A 99 -17.96 12.20 12.12
N GLU A 100 -18.21 12.34 13.42
CA GLU A 100 -19.31 13.18 13.92
C GLU A 100 -19.02 14.66 13.64
N ALA A 101 -17.80 15.11 13.87
CA ALA A 101 -17.39 16.49 13.56
C ALA A 101 -17.32 16.76 12.05
N PHE A 102 -16.99 15.75 11.23
CA PHE A 102 -16.96 15.90 9.78
C PHE A 102 -18.36 16.13 9.19
N ASP A 103 -19.41 15.59 9.82
CA ASP A 103 -20.82 15.90 9.55
C ASP A 103 -21.18 15.84 8.05
N ALA A 104 -20.89 14.68 7.45
CA ALA A 104 -21.23 14.39 6.06
C ALA A 104 -21.96 13.04 5.98
N ARG A 105 -22.99 12.96 5.12
CA ARG A 105 -23.76 11.72 4.93
C ARG A 105 -22.98 10.65 4.16
N TRP A 106 -22.05 11.08 3.31
CA TRP A 106 -21.10 10.25 2.57
C TRP A 106 -19.90 11.12 2.19
N ALA A 107 -18.80 10.49 1.78
CA ALA A 107 -17.60 11.15 1.32
C ALA A 107 -16.95 10.36 0.17
N TYR A 108 -16.03 11.00 -0.53
CA TYR A 108 -15.19 10.38 -1.54
C TYR A 108 -13.73 10.72 -1.20
N THR A 109 -12.86 9.71 -1.19
CA THR A 109 -11.42 9.93 -1.22
C THR A 109 -11.02 10.24 -2.66
N VAL A 110 -10.17 11.25 -2.86
CA VAL A 110 -9.66 11.63 -4.19
C VAL A 110 -8.25 11.08 -4.32
N ASP A 111 -8.11 9.78 -4.09
CA ASP A 111 -6.84 9.04 -3.96
C ASP A 111 -6.81 7.84 -4.93
N GLY A 112 -7.65 7.92 -5.98
CA GLY A 112 -7.68 6.93 -7.05
C GLY A 112 -6.55 7.15 -8.05
N GLY A 113 -6.46 6.27 -9.03
CA GLY A 113 -5.40 6.29 -10.01
C GLY A 113 -5.79 6.91 -11.34
N GLY A 114 -6.47 6.11 -12.16
CA GLY A 114 -6.79 6.46 -13.54
C GLY A 114 -7.97 7.44 -13.65
N VAL A 115 -7.99 8.29 -14.68
CA VAL A 115 -9.17 9.14 -14.92
C VAL A 115 -10.37 8.28 -15.30
N GLY A 116 -11.46 8.42 -14.54
CA GLY A 116 -12.70 7.66 -14.73
C GLY A 116 -12.82 6.43 -13.82
N GLU A 117 -11.82 6.19 -12.97
CA GLU A 117 -11.84 5.13 -11.98
C GLU A 117 -12.78 5.45 -10.82
N LEU A 118 -13.49 4.42 -10.34
CA LEU A 118 -14.34 4.49 -9.17
C LEU A 118 -14.25 3.15 -8.44
N GLU A 119 -13.74 3.19 -7.22
CA GLU A 119 -13.56 2.02 -6.36
C GLU A 119 -14.54 2.11 -5.20
N PHE A 120 -15.36 1.08 -5.02
CA PHE A 120 -16.32 0.97 -3.92
C PHE A 120 -16.29 -0.42 -3.25
N GLU A 121 -15.38 -1.28 -3.68
CA GLU A 121 -15.16 -2.64 -3.17
C GLU A 121 -13.69 -2.78 -2.79
N ASN A 122 -13.42 -3.46 -1.67
CA ASN A 122 -12.07 -3.72 -1.19
C ASN A 122 -11.98 -5.13 -0.60
N PHE A 123 -10.75 -5.65 -0.47
CA PHE A 123 -10.52 -6.94 0.16
C PHE A 123 -10.91 -6.94 1.63
N ASN A 124 -11.42 -8.08 2.09
CA ASN A 124 -11.36 -8.44 3.49
C ASN A 124 -9.95 -8.95 3.79
N ALA A 125 -9.28 -8.36 4.78
CA ALA A 125 -7.91 -8.73 5.13
C ALA A 125 -7.84 -9.34 6.55
N ALA A 126 -7.12 -10.45 6.68
CA ALA A 126 -6.80 -11.08 7.95
C ALA A 126 -5.33 -11.50 7.97
N SER A 127 -4.72 -11.49 9.15
CA SER A 127 -3.34 -11.97 9.33
C SER A 127 -3.31 -13.27 10.14
N VAL A 128 -2.50 -14.22 9.70
CA VAL A 128 -2.29 -15.50 10.38
C VAL A 128 -0.82 -15.62 10.76
N THR A 129 -0.55 -15.77 12.06
CA THR A 129 0.81 -15.99 12.58
C THR A 129 0.98 -17.45 13.02
N ILE A 130 1.84 -18.19 12.33
CA ILE A 130 2.12 -19.60 12.65
C ILE A 130 3.45 -19.70 13.40
N LYS A 131 3.38 -20.05 14.69
CA LYS A 131 4.57 -20.28 15.51
C LYS A 131 4.97 -21.75 15.49
N ILE A 132 6.15 -22.05 14.95
CA ILE A 132 6.66 -23.42 14.84
C ILE A 132 7.83 -23.59 15.81
N VAL A 133 7.71 -24.55 16.73
CA VAL A 133 8.76 -24.89 17.70
C VAL A 133 9.36 -26.24 17.31
N GLY A 134 10.62 -26.23 16.90
CA GLY A 134 11.39 -27.43 16.61
C GLY A 134 12.22 -27.91 17.81
N ASN A 135 12.96 -28.99 17.62
CA ASN A 135 13.95 -29.53 18.55
C ASN A 135 15.32 -29.51 17.87
N ASN A 136 16.23 -28.66 18.33
CA ASN A 136 17.54 -28.48 17.71
C ASN A 136 18.62 -29.22 18.50
N VAL A 137 19.43 -30.01 17.81
CA VAL A 137 20.59 -30.72 18.36
C VAL A 137 21.77 -30.60 17.39
N HIS A 138 22.95 -31.03 17.80
CA HIS A 138 24.12 -31.01 16.91
C HIS A 138 23.84 -31.85 15.65
N HIS A 139 24.05 -31.27 14.46
CA HIS A 139 23.70 -31.91 13.18
C HIS A 139 24.36 -33.29 13.00
N GLY A 140 25.57 -33.49 13.52
CA GLY A 140 26.28 -34.77 13.47
C GLY A 140 25.63 -35.91 14.27
N THR A 141 24.74 -35.61 15.22
CA THR A 141 24.03 -36.60 16.07
C THR A 141 22.51 -36.46 15.99
N ALA A 142 22.01 -35.81 14.93
CA ALA A 142 20.62 -35.37 14.83
C ALA A 142 19.59 -36.48 14.52
N LYS A 143 20.04 -37.65 14.04
CA LYS A 143 19.15 -38.73 13.56
C LYS A 143 18.22 -39.21 14.68
N GLY A 144 16.91 -39.14 14.44
CA GLY A 144 15.87 -39.56 15.39
C GLY A 144 15.60 -38.59 16.53
N VAL A 145 16.27 -37.44 16.59
CA VAL A 145 16.14 -36.47 17.69
C VAL A 145 15.75 -35.08 17.18
N MET A 146 16.37 -34.62 16.09
CA MET A 146 16.13 -33.27 15.56
C MET A 146 14.73 -33.14 14.94
N VAL A 147 14.06 -32.04 15.27
CA VAL A 147 12.87 -31.56 14.56
C VAL A 147 13.18 -30.16 14.04
N ASN A 148 13.43 -30.04 12.73
CA ASN A 148 13.78 -28.76 12.13
C ASN A 148 12.52 -27.92 11.87
N ALA A 149 12.38 -26.81 12.61
CA ALA A 149 11.25 -25.89 12.47
C ALA A 149 11.12 -25.29 11.06
N LEU A 150 12.24 -25.04 10.38
CA LEU A 150 12.24 -24.51 9.01
C LEU A 150 11.74 -25.54 8.00
N SER A 151 12.09 -26.81 8.20
CA SER A 151 11.56 -27.90 7.36
C SER A 151 10.04 -28.06 7.54
N LEU A 152 9.54 -27.86 8.77
CA LEU A 152 8.09 -27.83 9.01
C LEU A 152 7.43 -26.61 8.36
N ALA A 153 8.04 -25.42 8.46
CA ALA A 153 7.54 -24.21 7.80
C ALA A 153 7.45 -24.38 6.28
N ALA A 154 8.50 -24.92 5.66
CA ALA A 154 8.54 -25.20 4.22
C ALA A 154 7.45 -26.20 3.80
N ARG A 155 7.20 -27.22 4.62
CA ARG A 155 6.11 -28.17 4.37
C ARG A 155 4.73 -27.52 4.47
N ILE A 156 4.50 -26.65 5.46
CA ILE A 156 3.24 -25.91 5.56
C ILE A 156 3.04 -25.03 4.33
N HIS A 157 4.08 -24.31 3.91
CA HIS A 157 4.00 -23.45 2.73
C HIS A 157 3.72 -24.25 1.45
N ALA A 158 4.27 -25.45 1.32
CA ALA A 158 4.00 -26.33 0.18
C ALA A 158 2.55 -26.83 0.10
N GLU A 159 1.79 -26.78 1.20
CA GLU A 159 0.36 -27.12 1.22
C GLU A 159 -0.55 -25.91 0.95
N VAL A 160 0.00 -24.69 0.90
CA VAL A 160 -0.77 -23.50 0.50
C VAL A 160 -1.04 -23.58 -1.00
N PRO A 161 -2.28 -23.39 -1.49
CA PRO A 161 -2.59 -23.40 -2.92
C PRO A 161 -1.73 -22.38 -3.66
N ALA A 162 -0.90 -22.87 -4.60
CA ALA A 162 0.03 -22.02 -5.35
C ALA A 162 -0.67 -21.14 -6.40
N ASP A 163 -1.88 -21.53 -6.79
CA ASP A 163 -2.78 -20.82 -7.68
C ASP A 163 -3.62 -19.73 -6.96
N GLU A 164 -3.63 -19.71 -5.62
CA GLU A 164 -4.26 -18.66 -4.81
C GLU A 164 -3.20 -17.72 -4.21
N ALA A 165 -2.30 -17.20 -5.04
CA ALA A 165 -1.22 -16.30 -4.64
C ALA A 165 -1.32 -14.94 -5.36
N PRO A 166 -0.82 -13.83 -4.78
CA PRO A 166 -0.89 -12.51 -5.42
C PRO A 166 -0.33 -12.45 -6.85
N GLU A 167 0.68 -13.28 -7.16
CA GLU A 167 1.29 -13.40 -8.48
C GLU A 167 0.47 -14.23 -9.50
N THR A 168 -0.60 -14.90 -9.06
CA THR A 168 -1.44 -15.80 -9.88
C THR A 168 -2.92 -15.43 -9.91
N THR A 169 -3.37 -14.47 -9.09
CA THR A 169 -4.77 -14.03 -8.98
C THR A 169 -4.98 -12.62 -9.55
N GLU A 170 -6.15 -12.35 -10.14
CA GLU A 170 -6.53 -11.02 -10.62
C GLU A 170 -8.00 -10.65 -10.33
N GLY A 171 -8.32 -9.35 -10.42
CA GLY A 171 -9.68 -8.85 -10.25
C GLY A 171 -10.27 -9.16 -8.87
N TYR A 172 -11.30 -10.02 -8.82
CA TYR A 172 -12.05 -10.37 -7.61
C TYR A 172 -11.55 -11.65 -6.92
N GLU A 173 -10.47 -12.25 -7.42
CA GLU A 173 -9.89 -13.46 -6.84
C GLU A 173 -9.14 -13.15 -5.54
N GLY A 174 -9.39 -13.94 -4.48
CA GLY A 174 -8.68 -13.84 -3.21
C GLY A 174 -7.35 -14.59 -3.23
N PHE A 175 -6.46 -14.30 -2.28
CA PHE A 175 -5.15 -14.94 -2.20
C PHE A 175 -4.66 -15.14 -0.76
N LEU A 176 -3.67 -16.02 -0.63
CA LEU A 176 -2.86 -16.22 0.58
C LEU A 176 -1.42 -15.78 0.29
N SER A 177 -0.87 -14.92 1.14
CA SER A 177 0.49 -14.40 0.95
C SER A 177 1.32 -14.46 2.24
N PRO A 178 2.43 -15.23 2.27
CA PRO A 178 3.38 -15.20 3.38
C PRO A 178 4.23 -13.92 3.32
N HIS A 179 4.10 -13.05 4.31
CA HIS A 179 4.78 -11.74 4.30
C HIS A 179 6.04 -11.65 5.18
N GLN A 180 6.15 -12.44 6.26
CA GLN A 180 7.28 -12.36 7.19
C GLN A 180 7.60 -13.70 7.87
N HIS A 181 8.89 -13.94 8.11
CA HIS A 181 9.37 -15.03 8.96
C HIS A 181 10.40 -14.51 9.96
N GLU A 182 10.14 -14.69 11.26
CA GLU A 182 11.07 -14.30 12.33
C GLU A 182 11.57 -15.53 13.09
N ARG A 183 12.90 -15.67 13.19
CA ARG A 183 13.53 -16.74 13.96
C ARG A 183 13.86 -16.25 15.37
N GLN A 184 13.06 -16.62 16.35
CA GLN A 184 13.41 -16.41 17.76
C GLN A 184 14.33 -17.54 18.25
N ARG A 185 15.56 -17.19 18.67
CA ARG A 185 16.47 -18.11 19.38
C ARG A 185 16.14 -18.08 20.86
N ARG A 186 15.70 -19.19 21.45
CA ARG A 186 15.76 -19.35 22.91
C ARG A 186 17.22 -19.54 23.31
N SER A 187 17.80 -18.59 24.04
CA SER A 187 19.09 -18.79 24.70
C SER A 187 18.90 -19.78 25.85
N GLY A 188 19.68 -20.85 25.91
CA GLY A 188 19.53 -21.95 26.86
C GLY A 188 19.90 -21.64 28.32
N ARG A 189 19.49 -20.48 28.86
CA ARG A 189 19.76 -20.12 30.27
C ARG A 189 18.66 -20.54 31.25
N ASP A 190 17.53 -21.06 30.78
CA ASP A 190 16.39 -21.42 31.65
C ASP A 190 16.30 -22.93 31.99
N ALA A 191 17.32 -23.73 31.64
CA ALA A 191 17.30 -25.20 31.82
C ALA A 191 18.04 -25.72 33.06
N LEU A 192 18.46 -24.85 34.00
CA LEU A 192 19.16 -25.25 35.23
C LEU A 192 18.44 -24.75 36.49
N HIS A 193 17.19 -25.15 36.67
CA HIS A 193 16.62 -25.26 38.01
C HIS A 193 16.38 -26.74 38.33
N HIS A 194 17.36 -27.33 39.03
CA HIS A 194 17.19 -28.58 39.76
C HIS A 194 15.97 -28.49 40.69
N PRO A 195 15.06 -29.47 40.72
CA PRO A 195 14.12 -29.59 41.81
C PRO A 195 14.90 -30.04 43.04
N ARG A 196 14.93 -29.19 44.08
CA ARG A 196 15.21 -29.66 45.44
C ARG A 196 13.87 -29.95 46.09
N PHE A 197 13.75 -31.16 46.62
CA PHE A 197 12.85 -31.46 47.73
C PHE A 197 13.15 -30.53 48.91
#